data_AF-A0A8J7BBT3-F1
#
_entry.id   AF-A0A8J7BBT3-F1
#
_cell.length_a   1.000
_cell.length_b   1.000
_cell.length_c   1.000
_cell.angle_alpha   90.00
_cell.angle_beta   90.00
_cell.angle_gamma   90.00
#
_symmetry.space_group_name_H-M   'P 1'
#
loop_
_entity.id
_entity.type
_entity.pdbx_description
1 polymer ?
#
loop_
_entity_poly.entity_id
_entity_poly.type
_entity_poly.pdbx_seq_one_letter_code
_entity_poly.pdbx_strand_id
1 'polypeptide(L)'
;MPQDPHSPSAVNAEQLPQHFPDERGYLLTEQVNPNSQNLDQLSALELVELFNREDAQTIAAIAAARQELAQAIERTAVSLRQGGRLFYIGAGTSGRLGVLDAAECPPTFCTPPELVQGIIAGGAGALVRSSEDLEDRVEDGAEALAHRHITELDVVVGITAGGTTPYVHGALQAARQRGATTIFIACVPAEQVPVKADIDIRLIVGPEVLAGSTRLKSGTVTKLALNILSTGAMVQLGKVYGNRMIDVSVTNKKLHDRALRILQDLTDLNREEAGWLLERSGRSVKLALLMHWTGLSREEGDRLLTQHQGNLRQAVLSYPQSPNR
;
A
#
# COMPACT_ATOMS: atom_id res chain seq x y z
N MET A 1 -31.74 -24.83 -42.35
CA MET A 1 -31.17 -23.67 -41.65
C MET A 1 -29.88 -24.13 -40.99
N PRO A 2 -28.74 -23.45 -41.19
CA PRO A 2 -27.46 -23.91 -40.65
C PRO A 2 -27.38 -23.67 -39.13
N GLN A 3 -26.72 -24.59 -38.43
CA GLN A 3 -26.43 -24.52 -37.00
C GLN A 3 -25.28 -23.54 -36.76
N ASP A 4 -25.46 -22.65 -35.78
CA ASP A 4 -24.49 -21.64 -35.36
C ASP A 4 -23.42 -22.27 -34.43
N PRO A 5 -22.11 -22.22 -34.73
CA PRO A 5 -21.08 -22.90 -33.95
C PRO A 5 -20.34 -21.96 -32.97
N HIS A 6 -21.04 -21.03 -32.32
CA HIS A 6 -20.45 -20.14 -31.33
C HIS A 6 -21.24 -20.11 -30.02
N SER A 7 -21.20 -21.24 -29.31
CA SER A 7 -21.40 -21.26 -27.85
C SER A 7 -20.03 -21.07 -27.19
N PRO A 8 -19.74 -19.94 -26.52
CA PRO A 8 -18.52 -19.81 -25.75
C PRO A 8 -18.56 -20.84 -24.61
N SER A 9 -17.54 -21.69 -24.55
CA SER A 9 -17.35 -22.70 -23.52
C SER A 9 -17.43 -22.04 -22.14
N ALA A 10 -18.31 -22.56 -21.29
CA ALA A 10 -18.37 -22.21 -19.89
C ALA A 10 -16.98 -22.43 -19.26
N VAL A 11 -16.29 -21.34 -18.97
CA VAL A 11 -15.08 -21.38 -18.14
C VAL A 11 -15.55 -21.86 -16.78
N ASN A 12 -15.09 -23.05 -16.38
CA ASN A 12 -15.38 -23.63 -15.07
C ASN A 12 -14.90 -22.64 -13.99
N ALA A 13 -15.83 -21.88 -13.41
CA ALA A 13 -15.56 -21.07 -12.24
C ALA A 13 -15.37 -22.05 -11.08
N GLU A 14 -14.12 -22.44 -10.81
CA GLU A 14 -13.79 -23.15 -9.58
C GLU A 14 -14.28 -22.31 -8.40
N GLN A 15 -15.29 -22.83 -7.71
CA GLN A 15 -15.91 -22.20 -6.56
C GLN A 15 -14.89 -22.14 -5.43
N LEU A 16 -14.76 -20.98 -4.77
CA LEU A 16 -14.06 -20.90 -3.49
C LEU A 16 -14.70 -21.92 -2.53
N PRO A 17 -13.94 -22.51 -1.60
CA PRO A 17 -14.56 -23.28 -0.53
C PRO A 17 -15.59 -22.38 0.17
N GLN A 18 -16.86 -22.79 0.16
CA GLN A 18 -17.96 -22.10 0.83
C GLN A 18 -17.78 -22.06 2.36
N HIS A 19 -16.83 -22.87 2.87
CA HIS A 19 -16.51 -22.96 4.28
C HIS A 19 -15.01 -23.17 4.46
N PHE A 20 -14.36 -22.24 5.16
CA PHE A 20 -13.06 -22.53 5.77
C PHE A 20 -13.30 -23.42 7.00
N PRO A 21 -12.35 -24.30 7.39
CA PRO A 21 -12.52 -25.15 8.57
C PRO A 21 -12.85 -24.29 9.80
N ASP A 22 -13.84 -24.71 10.59
CA ASP A 22 -14.20 -24.05 11.85
C ASP A 22 -13.03 -24.09 12.85
N GLU A 23 -12.22 -25.14 12.79
CA GLU A 23 -11.07 -25.32 13.66
C GLU A 23 -9.83 -24.63 13.10
N ARG A 24 -9.45 -23.50 13.71
CA ARG A 24 -8.31 -22.65 13.28
C ARG A 24 -7.05 -22.82 14.15
N GLY A 25 -7.12 -23.64 15.20
CA GLY A 25 -6.05 -23.79 16.19
C GLY A 25 -4.72 -24.34 15.66
N TYR A 26 -4.68 -24.87 14.44
CA TYR A 26 -3.44 -25.30 13.77
C TYR A 26 -2.66 -24.14 13.12
N LEU A 27 -3.32 -23.00 12.87
CA LEU A 27 -2.70 -21.86 12.22
C LEU A 27 -1.62 -21.25 13.11
N LEU A 28 -0.50 -20.84 12.51
CA LEU A 28 0.62 -20.26 13.25
C LEU A 28 0.21 -19.05 14.11
N THR A 29 -0.76 -18.27 13.64
CA THR A 29 -1.30 -17.09 14.35
C THR A 29 -2.13 -17.43 15.58
N GLU A 30 -2.66 -18.66 15.65
CA GLU A 30 -3.48 -19.16 16.77
C GLU A 30 -2.66 -19.98 17.79
N GLN A 31 -1.41 -20.31 17.47
CA GLN A 31 -0.54 -21.07 18.36
C GLN A 31 -0.17 -20.26 19.61
N VAL A 32 0.18 -20.97 20.68
CA VAL A 32 0.72 -20.37 21.91
C VAL A 32 2.20 -20.06 21.72
N ASN A 33 2.63 -18.87 22.14
CA ASN A 33 4.05 -18.51 22.13
C ASN A 33 4.76 -19.14 23.36
N PRO A 34 5.78 -19.99 23.16
CA PRO A 34 6.49 -20.63 24.27
C PRO A 34 7.22 -19.64 25.18
N ASN A 35 7.56 -18.44 24.69
CA ASN A 35 8.26 -17.39 25.43
C ASN A 35 7.35 -16.57 26.35
N SER A 36 6.03 -16.78 26.30
CA SER A 36 5.05 -16.01 27.06
C SER A 36 4.04 -16.87 27.84
N GLN A 37 4.40 -18.12 28.16
CA GLN A 37 3.52 -19.03 28.91
C GLN A 37 3.11 -18.47 30.29
N ASN A 38 3.94 -17.63 30.89
CA ASN A 38 3.70 -16.97 32.17
C ASN A 38 3.43 -15.45 32.02
N LEU A 39 2.86 -15.02 30.88
CA LEU A 39 2.66 -13.60 30.56
C LEU A 39 1.98 -12.80 31.68
N ASP A 40 1.01 -13.41 32.38
CA ASP A 40 0.24 -12.83 33.47
C ASP A 40 1.03 -12.63 34.78
N GLN A 41 2.22 -13.22 34.87
CA GLN A 41 3.09 -13.19 36.06
C GLN A 41 4.29 -12.24 35.89
N LEU A 42 4.51 -11.72 34.68
CA LEU A 42 5.62 -10.81 34.38
C LEU A 42 5.38 -9.44 35.02
N SER A 43 6.45 -8.84 35.53
CA SER A 43 6.46 -7.42 35.88
C SER A 43 6.28 -6.54 34.64
N ALA A 44 5.94 -5.27 34.85
CA ALA A 44 5.78 -4.32 33.74
C ALA A 44 7.06 -4.17 32.88
N LEU A 45 8.25 -4.24 33.49
CA LEU A 45 9.51 -4.16 32.74
C LEU A 45 9.74 -5.42 31.90
N GLU A 46 9.54 -6.61 32.49
CA GLU A 46 9.66 -7.89 31.78
C GLU A 46 8.65 -8.01 30.63
N LEU A 47 7.44 -7.47 30.80
CA LEU A 47 6.46 -7.35 29.71
C LEU A 47 7.03 -6.51 28.56
N VAL A 48 7.55 -5.32 28.83
CA VAL A 48 8.12 -4.45 27.78
C VAL A 48 9.31 -5.12 27.08
N GLU A 49 10.19 -5.79 27.82
CA GLU A 49 11.33 -6.53 27.26
C GLU A 49 10.89 -7.72 26.38
N LEU A 50 9.86 -8.45 26.81
CA LEU A 50 9.26 -9.53 26.02
C LEU A 50 8.66 -8.99 24.72
N PHE A 51 7.86 -7.91 24.79
CA PHE A 51 7.30 -7.27 23.61
C PHE A 51 8.39 -6.83 22.64
N ASN A 52 9.43 -6.13 23.13
CA ASN A 52 10.51 -5.66 22.28
C ASN A 52 11.27 -6.80 21.57
N ARG A 53 11.55 -7.88 22.29
CA ARG A 53 12.21 -9.07 21.73
C ARG A 53 11.36 -9.74 20.66
N GLU A 54 10.05 -9.81 20.87
CA GLU A 54 9.12 -10.44 19.94
C GLU A 54 8.86 -9.53 18.71
N ASP A 55 8.75 -8.22 18.90
CA ASP A 55 8.55 -7.25 17.82
C ASP A 55 9.72 -7.19 16.84
N ALA A 56 10.94 -7.55 17.26
CA ALA A 56 12.09 -7.67 16.36
C ALA A 56 11.84 -8.64 15.18
N GLN A 57 10.91 -9.59 15.34
CA GLN A 57 10.63 -10.62 14.34
C GLN A 57 9.86 -10.02 13.15
N THR A 58 9.19 -8.89 13.36
CA THR A 58 8.54 -8.13 12.29
C THR A 58 9.55 -7.65 11.24
N ILE A 59 10.74 -7.22 11.67
CA ILE A 59 11.80 -6.76 10.76
C ILE A 59 12.37 -7.92 9.94
N ALA A 60 12.59 -9.07 10.59
CA ALA A 60 13.05 -10.28 9.91
C ALA A 60 12.03 -10.77 8.86
N ALA A 61 10.73 -10.73 9.19
CA ALA A 61 9.66 -11.10 8.28
C ALA A 61 9.60 -10.20 7.04
N ILE A 62 9.79 -8.88 7.19
CA ILE A 62 9.90 -7.96 6.04
C ILE A 62 11.12 -8.29 5.18
N ALA A 63 12.27 -8.57 5.79
CA ALA A 63 13.48 -8.93 5.05
C ALA A 63 13.29 -10.24 4.26
N ALA A 64 12.56 -11.21 4.81
CA ALA A 64 12.23 -12.45 4.14
C ALA A 64 11.33 -12.22 2.92
N ALA A 65 10.29 -11.39 3.04
CA ALA A 65 9.31 -11.09 1.98
C ALA A 65 9.74 -10.00 0.97
N ARG A 66 11.03 -9.65 0.94
CA ARG A 66 11.54 -8.51 0.15
C ARG A 66 11.31 -8.63 -1.36
N GLN A 67 11.29 -9.86 -1.90
CA GLN A 67 11.14 -10.08 -3.34
C GLN A 67 9.69 -9.85 -3.78
N GLU A 68 8.75 -10.39 -3.01
CA GLU A 68 7.32 -10.24 -3.22
C GLU A 68 6.88 -8.79 -2.99
N LEU A 69 7.44 -8.11 -1.97
CA LEU A 69 7.23 -6.68 -1.76
C LEU A 69 7.76 -5.84 -2.93
N ALA A 70 8.94 -6.17 -3.48
CA ALA A 70 9.48 -5.47 -4.65
C ALA A 70 8.58 -5.67 -5.88
N GLN A 71 8.12 -6.89 -6.12
CA GLN A 71 7.19 -7.20 -7.21
C GLN A 71 5.86 -6.44 -7.04
N ALA A 72 5.35 -6.37 -5.81
CA ALA A 72 4.13 -5.63 -5.48
C ALA A 72 4.28 -4.13 -5.77
N ILE A 73 5.42 -3.54 -5.41
CA ILE A 73 5.75 -2.14 -5.72
C ILE A 73 5.75 -1.90 -7.22
N GLU A 74 6.45 -2.75 -7.98
CA GLU A 74 6.58 -2.59 -9.44
C GLU A 74 5.23 -2.72 -10.15
N ARG A 75 4.44 -3.74 -9.80
CA ARG A 75 3.10 -3.95 -10.38
C ARG A 75 2.15 -2.82 -10.04
N THR A 76 2.18 -2.35 -8.79
CA THR A 76 1.38 -1.20 -8.36
C THR A 76 1.80 0.06 -9.10
N ALA A 77 3.09 0.36 -9.21
CA ALA A 77 3.56 1.53 -9.93
C ALA A 77 3.19 1.51 -11.42
N VAL A 78 3.24 0.34 -12.07
CA VAL A 78 2.78 0.17 -13.46
C VAL A 78 1.28 0.45 -13.59
N SER A 79 0.46 -0.15 -12.73
CA SER A 79 -1.00 0.06 -12.69
C SER A 79 -1.34 1.54 -12.51
N LEU A 80 -0.75 2.20 -11.52
CA LEU A 80 -1.01 3.61 -11.23
C LEU A 80 -0.58 4.52 -12.39
N ARG A 81 0.52 4.20 -13.10
CA ARG A 81 0.93 4.94 -14.33
C ARG A 81 -0.08 4.80 -15.47
N GLN A 82 -0.77 3.66 -15.55
CA GLN A 82 -1.78 3.39 -16.58
C GLN A 82 -3.17 3.94 -16.21
N GLY A 83 -3.29 4.64 -15.08
CA GLY A 83 -4.55 5.21 -14.62
C GLY A 83 -5.38 4.29 -13.72
N GLY A 84 -4.81 3.16 -13.30
CA GLY A 84 -5.39 2.30 -12.26
C GLY A 84 -5.27 2.90 -10.86
N ARG A 85 -5.84 2.19 -9.88
CA ARG A 85 -5.85 2.56 -8.45
C ARG A 85 -5.38 1.39 -7.60
N LEU A 86 -4.97 1.69 -6.37
CA LEU A 86 -4.58 0.72 -5.36
C LEU A 86 -5.67 0.58 -4.29
N PHE A 87 -6.14 -0.65 -4.05
CA PHE A 87 -7.14 -0.96 -3.04
C PHE A 87 -6.58 -1.90 -1.99
N TYR A 88 -6.67 -1.52 -0.73
CA TYR A 88 -6.46 -2.41 0.41
C TYR A 88 -7.81 -2.91 0.90
N ILE A 89 -7.95 -4.22 1.10
CA ILE A 89 -9.18 -4.81 1.62
C ILE A 89 -8.90 -5.77 2.78
N GLY A 90 -9.62 -5.61 3.89
CA GLY A 90 -9.43 -6.44 5.08
C GLY A 90 -10.56 -6.26 6.11
N ALA A 91 -10.53 -7.07 7.15
CA ALA A 91 -11.40 -6.93 8.32
C ALA A 91 -10.59 -6.50 9.55
N GLY A 92 -11.29 -6.04 10.60
CA GLY A 92 -10.68 -5.72 11.90
C GLY A 92 -9.42 -4.85 11.79
N THR A 93 -8.33 -5.27 12.44
CA THR A 93 -7.04 -4.56 12.41
C THR A 93 -6.47 -4.45 11.00
N SER A 94 -6.54 -5.52 10.20
CA SER A 94 -6.01 -5.53 8.83
C SER A 94 -6.69 -4.48 7.95
N GLY A 95 -8.03 -4.41 7.99
CA GLY A 95 -8.78 -3.38 7.26
C GLY A 95 -8.46 -1.96 7.74
N ARG A 96 -8.32 -1.75 9.06
CA ARG A 96 -7.95 -0.44 9.63
C ARG A 96 -6.56 0.01 9.19
N LEU A 97 -5.59 -0.90 9.12
CA LEU A 97 -4.25 -0.59 8.63
C LEU A 97 -4.23 -0.23 7.15
N GLY A 98 -5.04 -0.90 6.32
CA GLY A 98 -5.26 -0.51 4.93
C GLY A 98 -5.83 0.90 4.79
N VAL A 99 -6.83 1.24 5.60
CA VAL A 99 -7.40 2.60 5.63
C VAL A 99 -6.38 3.63 6.12
N LEU A 100 -5.57 3.30 7.12
CA LEU A 100 -4.52 4.17 7.64
C LEU A 100 -3.50 4.54 6.55
N ASP A 101 -2.92 3.56 5.87
CA ASP A 101 -1.91 3.80 4.82
C ASP A 101 -2.49 4.59 3.64
N ALA A 102 -3.72 4.26 3.23
CA ALA A 102 -4.43 5.00 2.19
C ALA A 102 -4.68 6.47 2.58
N ALA A 103 -5.10 6.74 3.82
CA ALA A 103 -5.36 8.11 4.29
C ALA A 103 -4.09 8.97 4.37
N GLU A 104 -2.93 8.36 4.51
CA GLU A 104 -1.63 9.05 4.52
C GLU A 104 -1.13 9.39 3.10
N CYS A 105 -1.65 8.75 2.05
CA CYS A 105 -1.19 8.97 0.68
C CYS A 105 -1.48 10.40 0.14
N PRO A 106 -2.68 11.00 0.31
CA PRO A 106 -2.94 12.37 -0.12
C PRO A 106 -2.03 13.43 0.53
N PRO A 107 -1.89 13.51 1.86
CA PRO A 107 -1.04 14.52 2.49
C PRO A 107 0.47 14.28 2.28
N THR A 108 0.87 13.04 1.95
CA THR A 108 2.27 12.64 1.77
C THR A 108 2.73 12.75 0.31
N PHE A 109 1.90 12.39 -0.67
CA PHE A 109 2.31 12.33 -2.08
C PHE A 109 1.50 13.25 -3.00
N CYS A 110 0.63 14.07 -2.42
CA CYS A 110 -0.30 14.96 -3.13
C CYS A 110 -1.10 14.19 -4.19
N THR A 111 -1.59 13.03 -3.78
CA THR A 111 -2.43 12.17 -4.61
C THR A 111 -3.91 12.49 -4.36
N PRO A 112 -4.78 12.28 -5.35
CA PRO A 112 -6.21 12.29 -5.09
C PRO A 112 -6.57 11.12 -4.15
N PRO A 113 -7.51 11.29 -3.20
CA PRO A 113 -7.93 10.23 -2.27
C PRO A 113 -8.40 8.95 -2.96
N GLU A 114 -8.85 9.04 -4.20
CA GLU A 114 -9.33 7.91 -4.99
C GLU A 114 -8.21 7.00 -5.51
N LEU A 115 -6.95 7.48 -5.53
CA LEU A 115 -5.81 6.74 -6.07
C LEU A 115 -5.42 5.55 -5.20
N VAL A 116 -5.50 5.71 -3.87
CA VAL A 116 -5.21 4.65 -2.89
C VAL A 116 -6.34 4.63 -1.88
N GLN A 117 -7.02 3.49 -1.75
CA GLN A 117 -8.23 3.36 -0.94
C GLN A 117 -8.17 2.16 -0.01
N GLY A 118 -8.57 2.35 1.25
CA GLY A 118 -8.81 1.26 2.18
C GLY A 118 -10.29 0.88 2.24
N ILE A 119 -10.57 -0.41 2.19
CA ILE A 119 -11.89 -1.02 2.30
C ILE A 119 -11.88 -1.94 3.51
N ILE A 120 -12.79 -1.68 4.45
CA ILE A 120 -12.91 -2.46 5.68
C ILE A 120 -14.28 -3.16 5.72
N ALA A 121 -14.30 -4.43 6.11
CA ALA A 121 -15.53 -5.16 6.39
C ALA A 121 -16.39 -4.37 7.41
N GLY A 122 -17.67 -4.17 7.11
CA GLY A 122 -18.57 -3.31 7.90
C GLY A 122 -18.45 -1.80 7.68
N GLY A 123 -17.60 -1.36 6.75
CA GLY A 123 -17.53 0.03 6.32
C GLY A 123 -17.03 1.00 7.41
N ALA A 124 -17.37 2.28 7.26
CA ALA A 124 -16.81 3.35 8.10
C ALA A 124 -17.07 3.16 9.62
N GLY A 125 -18.19 2.53 10.00
CA GLY A 125 -18.48 2.22 11.40
C GLY A 125 -17.45 1.27 12.04
N ALA A 126 -16.87 0.36 11.25
CA ALA A 126 -15.88 -0.60 11.71
C ALA A 126 -14.51 0.01 12.05
N LEU A 127 -14.28 1.27 11.66
CA LEU A 127 -13.05 2.00 12.00
C LEU A 127 -12.94 2.28 13.50
N VAL A 128 -14.08 2.53 14.15
CA VAL A 128 -14.14 2.92 15.58
C VAL A 128 -14.77 1.85 16.47
N ARG A 129 -15.43 0.84 15.88
CA ARG A 129 -16.05 -0.28 16.60
C ARG A 129 -15.71 -1.58 15.91
N SER A 130 -15.50 -2.65 16.66
CA SER A 130 -15.34 -3.98 16.07
C SER A 130 -16.69 -4.51 15.60
N SER A 131 -16.67 -5.24 14.48
CA SER A 131 -17.82 -5.96 13.95
C SER A 131 -17.30 -7.28 13.39
N GLU A 132 -17.18 -8.28 14.26
CA GLU A 132 -16.50 -9.55 13.97
C GLU A 132 -17.30 -10.37 12.95
N ASP A 133 -18.63 -10.47 13.08
CA ASP A 133 -19.50 -11.26 12.19
C ASP A 133 -19.46 -10.86 10.71
N LEU A 134 -18.95 -9.66 10.38
CA LEU A 134 -18.91 -9.16 9.01
C LEU A 134 -17.70 -9.68 8.22
N GLU A 135 -16.71 -10.28 8.89
CA GLU A 135 -15.52 -10.82 8.23
C GLU A 135 -15.77 -12.20 7.60
N ASP A 136 -16.81 -12.91 8.04
CA ASP A 136 -17.18 -14.25 7.58
C ASP A 136 -18.06 -14.26 6.32
N ARG A 137 -18.41 -13.09 5.77
CA ARG A 137 -19.28 -12.95 4.59
C ARG A 137 -18.44 -12.81 3.30
N VAL A 138 -18.38 -13.88 2.50
CA VAL A 138 -17.63 -13.92 1.23
C VAL A 138 -18.20 -12.91 0.22
N GLU A 139 -19.52 -12.87 0.11
CA GLU A 139 -20.26 -12.08 -0.87
C GLU A 139 -20.04 -10.58 -0.66
N ASP A 140 -19.94 -10.15 0.60
CA ASP A 140 -19.72 -8.76 0.99
C ASP A 140 -18.37 -8.23 0.45
N GLY A 141 -17.36 -9.10 0.38
CA GLY A 141 -16.06 -8.77 -0.22
C GLY A 141 -16.16 -8.49 -1.71
N ALA A 142 -16.89 -9.35 -2.43
CA ALA A 142 -17.12 -9.18 -3.86
C ALA A 142 -17.99 -7.95 -4.17
N GLU A 143 -19.02 -7.70 -3.35
CA GLU A 143 -19.89 -6.53 -3.46
C GLU A 143 -19.12 -5.23 -3.19
N ALA A 144 -18.23 -5.21 -2.20
CA ALA A 144 -17.40 -4.05 -1.91
C ALA A 144 -16.53 -3.64 -3.10
N LEU A 145 -15.98 -4.62 -3.84
CA LEU A 145 -15.24 -4.34 -5.08
C LEU A 145 -16.16 -3.89 -6.23
N ALA A 146 -17.35 -4.47 -6.35
CA ALA A 146 -18.33 -4.03 -7.34
C ALA A 146 -18.70 -2.55 -7.15
N HIS A 147 -18.94 -2.12 -5.90
CA HIS A 147 -19.22 -0.73 -5.54
C HIS A 147 -18.07 0.24 -5.78
N ARG A 148 -16.83 -0.24 -5.95
CA ARG A 148 -15.66 0.58 -6.29
C ARG A 148 -15.33 0.57 -7.77
N HIS A 149 -16.13 -0.14 -8.57
CA HIS A 149 -15.95 -0.31 -10.00
C HIS A 149 -14.51 -0.73 -10.31
N ILE A 150 -14.05 -1.80 -9.66
CA ILE A 150 -12.73 -2.39 -9.92
C ILE A 150 -12.63 -2.78 -11.41
N THR A 151 -11.49 -2.48 -12.01
CA THR A 151 -11.12 -2.76 -13.40
C THR A 151 -9.83 -3.56 -13.47
N GLU A 152 -9.48 -4.04 -14.65
CA GLU A 152 -8.23 -4.74 -14.94
C GLU A 152 -6.98 -3.89 -14.72
N LEU A 153 -7.13 -2.56 -14.70
CA LEU A 153 -6.04 -1.64 -14.42
C LEU A 153 -5.74 -1.53 -12.93
N ASP A 154 -6.65 -1.95 -12.04
CA ASP A 154 -6.50 -1.76 -10.60
C ASP A 154 -5.63 -2.86 -9.95
N VAL A 155 -5.09 -2.54 -8.77
CA VAL A 155 -4.44 -3.50 -7.87
C VAL A 155 -5.29 -3.67 -6.62
N VAL A 156 -5.60 -4.91 -6.26
CA VAL A 156 -6.34 -5.25 -5.04
C VAL A 156 -5.45 -6.08 -4.12
N VAL A 157 -5.22 -5.55 -2.92
CA VAL A 157 -4.42 -6.16 -1.86
C VAL A 157 -5.34 -6.67 -0.76
N GLY A 158 -5.50 -7.98 -0.66
CA GLY A 158 -6.25 -8.64 0.40
C GLY A 158 -5.37 -8.88 1.62
N ILE A 159 -5.83 -8.43 2.80
CA ILE A 159 -5.05 -8.43 4.04
C ILE A 159 -5.78 -9.24 5.12
N THR A 160 -5.17 -10.33 5.57
CA THR A 160 -5.69 -11.15 6.68
C THR A 160 -4.54 -11.83 7.43
N ALA A 161 -4.41 -11.59 8.73
CA ALA A 161 -3.29 -12.15 9.50
C ALA A 161 -3.27 -13.68 9.49
N GLY A 162 -4.40 -14.31 9.83
CA GLY A 162 -4.54 -15.77 9.85
C GLY A 162 -4.74 -16.41 8.48
N GLY A 163 -4.91 -15.60 7.43
CA GLY A 163 -5.01 -16.07 6.06
C GLY A 163 -6.40 -16.56 5.63
N THR A 164 -7.33 -16.81 6.55
CA THR A 164 -8.60 -17.53 6.25
C THR A 164 -9.84 -16.64 6.17
N THR A 165 -9.72 -15.31 6.31
CA THR A 165 -10.88 -14.39 6.39
C THR A 165 -11.75 -14.42 5.12
N PRO A 166 -12.99 -14.94 5.17
CA PRO A 166 -13.83 -15.15 3.98
C PRO A 166 -14.10 -13.88 3.15
N TYR A 167 -14.34 -12.74 3.81
CA TYR A 167 -14.49 -11.43 3.17
C TYR A 167 -13.33 -11.08 2.24
N VAL A 168 -12.09 -11.38 2.65
CA VAL A 168 -10.88 -11.08 1.86
C VAL A 168 -10.77 -12.00 0.66
N HIS A 169 -11.06 -13.29 0.84
CA HIS A 169 -11.03 -14.28 -0.26
C HIS A 169 -12.08 -13.98 -1.33
N GLY A 170 -13.31 -13.63 -0.91
CA GLY A 170 -14.37 -13.22 -1.82
C GLY A 170 -13.97 -12.00 -2.66
N ALA A 171 -13.35 -11.00 -2.03
CA ALA A 171 -12.82 -9.84 -2.74
C ALA A 171 -11.73 -10.23 -3.75
N LEU A 172 -10.71 -11.00 -3.35
CA LEU A 172 -9.63 -11.38 -4.26
C LEU A 172 -10.11 -12.22 -5.45
N GLN A 173 -11.05 -13.13 -5.24
CA GLN A 173 -11.67 -13.87 -6.34
C GLN A 173 -12.37 -12.92 -7.31
N ALA A 174 -13.15 -11.97 -6.79
CA ALA A 174 -13.90 -11.02 -7.60
C ALA A 174 -12.97 -10.03 -8.34
N ALA A 175 -11.84 -9.65 -7.75
CA ALA A 175 -10.80 -8.85 -8.39
C ALA A 175 -10.17 -9.60 -9.57
N ARG A 176 -9.79 -10.87 -9.36
CA ARG A 176 -9.20 -11.73 -10.40
C ARG A 176 -10.15 -11.95 -11.58
N GLN A 177 -11.44 -12.17 -11.31
CA GLN A 177 -12.47 -12.30 -12.35
C GLN A 177 -12.60 -11.04 -13.22
N ARG A 178 -12.25 -9.87 -12.68
CA ARG A 178 -12.22 -8.58 -13.39
C ARG A 178 -10.87 -8.28 -14.04
N GLY A 179 -9.90 -9.19 -13.94
CA GLY A 179 -8.55 -9.01 -14.50
C GLY A 179 -7.64 -8.08 -13.69
N ALA A 180 -8.06 -7.63 -12.52
CA ALA A 180 -7.24 -6.79 -11.65
C ALA A 180 -6.04 -7.57 -11.12
N THR A 181 -4.92 -6.89 -10.88
CA THR A 181 -3.78 -7.52 -10.20
C THR A 181 -4.13 -7.79 -8.74
N THR A 182 -3.90 -9.02 -8.28
CA THR A 182 -4.23 -9.47 -6.93
C THR A 182 -2.99 -9.71 -6.09
N ILE A 183 -2.97 -9.15 -4.88
CA ILE A 183 -1.91 -9.33 -3.90
C ILE A 183 -2.54 -9.86 -2.62
N PHE A 184 -1.96 -10.89 -2.02
CA PHE A 184 -2.39 -11.42 -0.74
C PHE A 184 -1.32 -11.17 0.32
N ILE A 185 -1.72 -10.69 1.50
CA ILE A 185 -0.84 -10.49 2.65
C ILE A 185 -1.40 -11.29 3.84
N ALA A 186 -0.59 -12.22 4.35
CA ALA A 186 -0.89 -12.99 5.55
C ALA A 186 0.35 -13.30 6.40
N CYS A 187 0.13 -13.69 7.67
CA CYS A 187 1.18 -14.00 8.64
C CYS A 187 1.29 -15.51 8.94
N VAL A 188 0.72 -16.34 8.07
CA VAL A 188 0.77 -17.80 8.12
C VAL A 188 1.50 -18.37 6.90
N PRO A 189 2.23 -19.50 7.03
CA PRO A 189 2.87 -20.16 5.89
C PRO A 189 1.88 -20.51 4.78
N ALA A 190 2.34 -20.51 3.53
CA ALA A 190 1.48 -20.79 2.37
C ALA A 190 0.93 -22.23 2.40
N GLU A 191 1.64 -23.16 3.03
CA GLU A 191 1.22 -24.54 3.23
C GLU A 191 0.01 -24.66 4.16
N GLN A 192 -0.16 -23.73 5.11
CA GLN A 192 -1.32 -23.72 6.01
C GLN A 192 -2.56 -23.15 5.34
N VAL A 193 -2.38 -22.14 4.48
CA VAL A 193 -3.48 -21.48 3.76
C VAL A 193 -3.04 -21.13 2.34
N PRO A 194 -3.24 -22.04 1.37
CA PRO A 194 -2.93 -21.77 -0.03
C PRO A 194 -3.91 -20.74 -0.60
N VAL A 195 -3.41 -19.84 -1.44
CA VAL A 195 -4.21 -18.79 -2.08
C VAL A 195 -3.87 -18.70 -3.56
N LYS A 196 -4.85 -18.29 -4.38
CA LYS A 196 -4.64 -17.99 -5.80
C LYS A 196 -4.64 -16.47 -6.00
N ALA A 197 -3.49 -15.84 -5.80
CA ALA A 197 -3.20 -14.43 -6.05
C ALA A 197 -1.99 -14.30 -6.99
N ASP A 198 -1.85 -13.18 -7.70
CA ASP A 198 -0.68 -12.92 -8.56
C ASP A 198 0.61 -12.74 -7.76
N ILE A 199 0.50 -12.22 -6.54
CA ILE A 199 1.61 -12.04 -5.60
C ILE A 199 1.14 -12.48 -4.22
N ASP A 200 1.87 -13.42 -3.61
CA ASP A 200 1.59 -13.96 -2.27
C ASP A 200 2.68 -13.53 -1.28
N ILE A 201 2.38 -12.55 -0.42
CA ILE A 201 3.29 -11.99 0.58
C ILE A 201 3.02 -12.64 1.94
N ARG A 202 3.99 -13.45 2.41
CA ARG A 202 3.93 -14.11 3.72
C ARG A 202 4.85 -13.45 4.75
N LEU A 203 4.25 -12.78 5.72
CA LEU A 203 4.93 -12.04 6.78
C LEU A 203 5.00 -12.88 8.07
N ILE A 204 5.83 -13.93 8.05
CA ILE A 204 5.88 -14.93 9.13
C ILE A 204 6.55 -14.36 10.39
N VAL A 205 5.74 -13.98 11.37
CA VAL A 205 6.19 -13.40 12.66
C VAL A 205 6.11 -14.39 13.85
N GLY A 206 5.57 -15.58 13.60
CA GLY A 206 5.34 -16.60 14.63
C GLY A 206 4.16 -16.29 15.58
N PRO A 207 3.97 -17.10 16.62
CA PRO A 207 2.89 -16.94 17.59
C PRO A 207 2.96 -15.59 18.33
N GLU A 208 1.81 -14.98 18.59
CA GLU A 208 1.73 -13.71 19.31
C GLU A 208 2.00 -13.88 20.81
N VAL A 209 2.51 -12.83 21.48
CA VAL A 209 2.77 -12.88 22.94
C VAL A 209 1.51 -13.18 23.75
N LEU A 210 0.37 -12.67 23.29
CA LEU A 210 -0.96 -13.10 23.71
C LEU A 210 -1.55 -13.92 22.57
N ALA A 211 -1.74 -15.22 22.77
CA ALA A 211 -2.18 -16.15 21.72
C ALA A 211 -3.43 -15.63 20.99
N GLY A 212 -3.43 -15.69 19.66
CA GLY A 212 -4.50 -15.20 18.79
C GLY A 212 -4.59 -13.67 18.63
N SER A 213 -3.85 -12.87 19.43
CA SER A 213 -3.91 -11.41 19.39
C SER A 213 -3.10 -10.81 18.22
N THR A 214 -3.53 -11.10 17.00
CA THR A 214 -2.87 -10.70 15.74
C THR A 214 -2.84 -9.18 15.50
N ARG A 215 -3.50 -8.38 16.35
CA ARG A 215 -3.32 -6.92 16.34
C ARG A 215 -1.91 -6.46 16.74
N LEU A 216 -1.08 -7.37 17.26
CA LEU A 216 0.28 -7.12 17.74
C LEU A 216 1.30 -7.28 16.60
N LYS A 217 2.16 -8.30 16.60
CA LYS A 217 3.24 -8.42 15.60
C LYS A 217 2.69 -8.48 14.18
N SER A 218 1.61 -9.23 13.96
CA SER A 218 0.99 -9.38 12.65
C SER A 218 0.44 -8.04 12.13
N GLY A 219 -0.14 -7.22 13.02
CA GLY A 219 -0.55 -5.85 12.72
C GLY A 219 0.65 -4.94 12.41
N THR A 220 1.70 -4.98 13.24
CA THR A 220 2.92 -4.19 13.05
C THR A 220 3.60 -4.50 11.71
N VAL A 221 3.83 -5.78 11.41
CA VAL A 221 4.49 -6.18 10.15
C VAL A 221 3.63 -5.84 8.93
N THR A 222 2.31 -5.94 9.04
CA THR A 222 1.38 -5.49 7.99
C THR A 222 1.54 -4.00 7.74
N LYS A 223 1.56 -3.16 8.78
CA LYS A 223 1.80 -1.72 8.64
C LYS A 223 3.11 -1.44 7.90
N LEU A 224 4.20 -2.12 8.27
CA LEU A 224 5.50 -1.97 7.62
C LEU A 224 5.42 -2.32 6.13
N ALA A 225 4.78 -3.44 5.78
CA ALA A 225 4.60 -3.87 4.40
C ALA A 225 3.78 -2.86 3.56
N LEU A 226 2.67 -2.34 4.11
CA LEU A 226 1.85 -1.34 3.42
C LEU A 226 2.60 -0.03 3.19
N ASN A 227 3.32 0.46 4.20
CA ASN A 227 4.13 1.67 4.05
C ASN A 227 5.26 1.50 3.01
N ILE A 228 5.87 0.32 2.94
CA ILE A 228 6.86 -0.02 1.91
C ILE A 228 6.20 -0.01 0.52
N LEU A 229 5.02 -0.63 0.39
CA LEU A 229 4.29 -0.71 -0.87
C LEU A 229 3.87 0.66 -1.40
N SER A 230 3.15 1.45 -0.59
CA SER A 230 2.66 2.77 -0.98
C SER A 230 3.81 3.74 -1.25
N THR A 231 4.79 3.80 -0.36
CA THR A 231 5.96 4.68 -0.55
C THR A 231 6.78 4.26 -1.77
N GLY A 232 7.05 2.96 -1.94
CA GLY A 232 7.80 2.43 -3.08
C GLY A 232 7.11 2.74 -4.41
N ALA A 233 5.80 2.54 -4.50
CA ALA A 233 5.03 2.86 -5.69
C ALA A 233 5.09 4.36 -6.01
N MET A 234 4.93 5.23 -5.01
CA MET A 234 4.98 6.68 -5.19
C MET A 234 6.38 7.18 -5.56
N VAL A 235 7.44 6.55 -5.05
CA VAL A 235 8.82 6.80 -5.50
C VAL A 235 8.97 6.48 -6.98
N GLN A 236 8.47 5.32 -7.45
CA GLN A 236 8.52 4.96 -8.87
C GLN A 236 7.65 5.86 -9.77
N LEU A 237 6.62 6.51 -9.22
CA LEU A 237 5.82 7.54 -9.88
C LEU A 237 6.48 8.93 -9.89
N GLY A 238 7.69 9.07 -9.35
CA GLY A 238 8.40 10.35 -9.35
C GLY A 238 7.84 11.38 -8.36
N LYS A 239 7.15 10.93 -7.29
CA LYS A 239 6.69 11.81 -6.20
C LYS A 239 7.83 12.28 -5.28
N VAL A 240 9.00 11.68 -5.40
CA VAL A 240 10.19 11.89 -4.57
C VAL A 240 11.41 12.19 -5.44
N TYR A 241 12.32 13.04 -4.96
CA TYR A 241 13.66 13.25 -5.54
C TYR A 241 14.74 13.07 -4.47
N GLY A 242 15.66 12.14 -4.71
CA GLY A 242 16.55 11.65 -3.65
C GLY A 242 15.72 11.02 -2.54
N ASN A 243 15.74 11.62 -1.35
CA ASN A 243 14.89 11.24 -0.21
C ASN A 243 13.94 12.39 0.22
N ARG A 244 13.68 13.36 -0.66
CA ARG A 244 12.75 14.48 -0.40
C ARG A 244 11.46 14.26 -1.17
N MET A 245 10.35 14.37 -0.45
CA MET A 245 9.01 14.47 -1.02
C MET A 245 8.88 15.82 -1.74
N ILE A 246 8.93 15.82 -3.07
CA ILE A 246 8.92 17.05 -3.88
C ILE A 246 7.54 17.35 -4.48
N ASP A 247 6.59 16.42 -4.35
CA ASP A 247 5.19 16.62 -4.68
C ASP A 247 4.44 17.05 -3.40
N VAL A 248 4.57 18.33 -3.04
CA VAL A 248 4.06 18.93 -1.80
C VAL A 248 2.96 19.94 -2.12
N SER A 249 1.81 19.80 -1.46
CA SER A 249 0.68 20.70 -1.61
C SER A 249 0.86 21.90 -0.68
N VAL A 250 1.27 23.04 -1.23
CA VAL A 250 1.58 24.25 -0.46
C VAL A 250 0.29 25.00 -0.08
N THR A 251 -0.48 24.42 0.85
CA THR A 251 -1.81 24.94 1.26
C THR A 251 -1.80 25.69 2.59
N ASN A 252 -0.74 25.56 3.38
CA ASN A 252 -0.63 26.21 4.69
C ASN A 252 0.83 26.62 5.00
N LYS A 253 1.01 27.42 6.06
CA LYS A 253 2.32 27.97 6.47
C LYS A 253 3.38 26.88 6.70
N LYS A 254 3.01 25.74 7.29
CA LYS A 254 3.93 24.61 7.54
C LYS A 254 4.42 23.98 6.23
N LEU A 255 3.51 23.78 5.28
CA LEU A 255 3.83 23.18 3.97
C LEU A 255 4.60 24.17 3.08
N HIS A 256 4.33 25.46 3.20
CA HIS A 256 5.13 26.51 2.55
C HIS A 256 6.56 26.53 3.09
N ASP A 257 6.75 26.51 4.41
CA ASP A 257 8.08 26.41 5.00
C ASP A 257 8.83 25.15 4.53
N ARG A 258 8.15 24.00 4.53
CA ARG A 258 8.72 22.74 4.03
C ARG A 258 9.15 22.86 2.57
N ALA A 259 8.32 23.46 1.70
CA ALA A 259 8.65 23.67 0.30
C ALA A 259 9.92 24.51 0.13
N LEU A 260 10.04 25.61 0.88
CA LEU A 260 11.25 26.44 0.86
C LEU A 260 12.48 25.66 1.32
N ARG A 261 12.40 24.90 2.42
CA ARG A 261 13.53 24.07 2.90
C ARG A 261 13.97 23.05 1.87
N ILE A 262 13.02 22.40 1.18
CA ILE A 262 13.36 21.44 0.11
C ILE A 262 14.10 22.14 -1.04
N LEU A 263 13.64 23.33 -1.45
CA LEU A 263 14.32 24.10 -2.49
C LEU A 263 15.73 24.51 -2.04
N GLN A 264 15.88 25.03 -0.82
CA GLN A 264 17.19 25.39 -0.26
C GLN A 264 18.13 24.19 -0.07
N ASP A 265 17.59 22.99 0.20
CA ASP A 265 18.40 21.78 0.39
C ASP A 265 18.89 21.18 -0.94
N LEU A 266 18.12 21.36 -2.01
CA LEU A 266 18.36 20.75 -3.33
C LEU A 266 18.96 21.76 -4.34
N THR A 267 19.12 23.00 -3.93
CA THR A 267 19.72 24.09 -4.72
C THR A 267 20.65 24.89 -3.80
N ASP A 268 21.37 25.86 -4.34
CA ASP A 268 22.19 26.78 -3.53
C ASP A 268 21.46 28.10 -3.21
N LEU A 269 20.13 28.14 -3.39
CA LEU A 269 19.34 29.34 -3.20
C LEU A 269 19.15 29.68 -1.72
N ASN A 270 19.17 30.97 -1.41
CA ASN A 270 18.72 31.44 -0.11
C ASN A 270 17.18 31.39 0.00
N ARG A 271 16.64 31.63 1.20
CA ARG A 271 15.20 31.50 1.47
C ARG A 271 14.34 32.46 0.65
N GLU A 272 14.82 33.67 0.38
CA GLU A 272 14.09 34.66 -0.41
C GLU A 272 14.04 34.22 -1.89
N GLU A 273 15.18 33.82 -2.45
CA GLU A 273 15.28 33.31 -3.82
C GLU A 273 14.44 32.04 -4.03
N ALA A 274 14.46 31.12 -3.07
CA ALA A 274 13.60 29.94 -3.06
C ALA A 274 12.11 30.33 -3.04
N GLY A 275 11.74 31.40 -2.31
CA GLY A 275 10.38 31.95 -2.30
C GLY A 275 9.96 32.48 -3.66
N TRP A 276 10.82 33.28 -4.30
CA TRP A 276 10.58 33.77 -5.66
C TRP A 276 10.44 32.64 -6.68
N LEU A 277 11.31 31.64 -6.62
CA LEU A 277 11.25 30.48 -7.50
C LEU A 277 9.98 29.66 -7.28
N LEU A 278 9.59 29.44 -6.02
CA LEU A 278 8.37 28.71 -5.66
C LEU A 278 7.14 29.41 -6.23
N GLU A 279 7.00 30.73 -6.09
CA GLU A 279 5.86 31.46 -6.65
C GLU A 279 5.86 31.47 -8.19
N ARG A 280 7.04 31.62 -8.83
CA ARG A 280 7.16 31.54 -10.30
C ARG A 280 6.77 30.17 -10.86
N SER A 281 6.98 29.10 -10.09
CA SER A 281 6.56 27.74 -10.45
C SER A 281 5.07 27.46 -10.22
N GLY A 282 4.28 28.45 -9.76
CA GLY A 282 2.90 28.22 -9.34
C GLY A 282 2.79 27.35 -8.09
N ARG A 283 3.77 27.48 -7.18
CA ARG A 283 3.87 26.74 -5.90
C ARG A 283 4.10 25.23 -6.04
N SER A 284 4.74 24.80 -7.12
CA SER A 284 5.16 23.43 -7.34
C SER A 284 6.66 23.28 -7.10
N VAL A 285 7.06 22.63 -6.00
CA VAL A 285 8.48 22.38 -5.68
C VAL A 285 9.16 21.60 -6.81
N LYS A 286 8.48 20.59 -7.35
CA LYS A 286 8.95 19.79 -8.48
C LYS A 286 9.26 20.65 -9.72
N LEU A 287 8.35 21.54 -10.09
CA LEU A 287 8.54 22.41 -11.25
C LEU A 287 9.60 23.50 -10.98
N ALA A 288 9.61 24.06 -9.77
CA ALA A 288 10.63 25.00 -9.32
C ALA A 288 12.05 24.43 -9.49
N LEU A 289 12.28 23.19 -9.03
CA LEU A 289 13.58 22.52 -9.18
C LEU A 289 13.94 22.32 -10.67
N LEU A 290 12.99 21.89 -11.50
CA LEU A 290 13.23 21.73 -12.93
C LEU A 290 13.62 23.05 -13.58
N MET A 291 12.85 24.12 -13.34
CA MET A 291 13.12 25.46 -13.86
C MET A 291 14.49 25.97 -13.43
N HIS A 292 14.88 25.74 -12.17
CA HIS A 292 16.17 26.15 -11.65
C HIS A 292 17.34 25.44 -12.35
N TRP A 293 17.28 24.11 -12.50
CA TRP A 293 18.39 23.34 -13.06
C TRP A 293 18.48 23.39 -14.60
N THR A 294 17.40 23.73 -15.29
CA THR A 294 17.35 23.76 -16.78
C THR A 294 17.28 25.16 -17.36
N GLY A 295 16.90 26.17 -16.55
CA GLY A 295 16.64 27.53 -17.00
C GLY A 295 15.33 27.69 -17.79
N LEU A 296 14.51 26.64 -17.89
CA LEU A 296 13.24 26.66 -18.62
C LEU A 296 12.23 27.61 -17.99
N SER A 297 11.33 28.14 -18.82
CA SER A 297 10.11 28.79 -18.34
C SER A 297 9.18 27.78 -17.65
N ARG A 298 8.17 28.30 -16.93
CA ARG A 298 7.14 27.48 -16.29
C ARG A 298 6.44 26.56 -17.30
N GLU A 299 6.03 27.12 -18.44
CA GLU A 299 5.27 26.39 -19.47
C GLU A 299 6.10 25.32 -20.18
N GLU A 300 7.39 25.60 -20.43
CA GLU A 300 8.31 24.61 -20.98
C GLU A 300 8.61 23.51 -19.96
N GLY A 301 8.83 23.88 -18.69
CA GLY A 301 9.04 22.93 -17.60
C GLY A 301 7.83 22.02 -17.37
N ASP A 302 6.60 22.57 -17.40
CA ASP A 302 5.36 21.79 -17.27
C ASP A 302 5.20 20.81 -18.43
N ARG A 303 5.49 21.23 -19.66
CA ARG A 303 5.49 20.34 -20.84
C ARG A 303 6.52 19.21 -20.69
N LEU A 304 7.74 19.53 -20.26
CA LEU A 304 8.80 18.55 -20.08
C LEU A 304 8.48 17.56 -18.94
N LEU A 305 7.97 18.03 -17.80
CA LEU A 305 7.49 17.14 -16.74
C LEU A 305 6.38 16.22 -17.25
N THR A 306 5.42 16.74 -18.01
CA THR A 306 4.33 15.95 -18.58
C THR A 306 4.85 14.86 -19.52
N GLN A 307 5.79 15.19 -20.39
CA GLN A 307 6.45 14.22 -21.29
C GLN A 307 7.12 13.07 -20.53
N HIS A 308 7.63 13.35 -19.33
CA HIS A 308 8.24 12.35 -18.44
C HIS A 308 7.33 11.90 -17.30
N GLN A 309 6.01 12.05 -17.45
CA GLN A 309 4.99 11.58 -16.49
C GLN A 309 5.24 12.08 -15.05
N GLY A 310 5.74 13.30 -14.90
CA GLY A 310 6.03 13.92 -13.62
C GLY A 310 7.31 13.41 -12.92
N ASN A 311 8.13 12.59 -13.57
CA ASN A 311 9.41 12.14 -13.04
C ASN A 311 10.50 13.21 -13.25
N LEU A 312 10.78 13.98 -12.19
CA LEU A 312 11.75 15.08 -12.22
C LEU A 312 13.15 14.63 -12.66
N ARG A 313 13.63 13.49 -12.16
CA ARG A 313 14.99 13.01 -12.48
C ARG A 313 15.14 12.71 -13.96
N GLN A 314 14.14 12.05 -14.56
CA GLN A 314 14.14 11.75 -15.99
C GLN A 314 14.03 13.03 -16.83
N ALA A 315 13.15 13.96 -16.45
CA ALA A 315 13.00 15.26 -17.13
C ALA A 315 14.30 16.08 -17.15
N VAL A 316 15.03 16.12 -16.03
CA VAL A 316 16.32 16.81 -15.94
C VAL A 316 17.37 16.13 -16.82
N LEU A 317 17.46 14.80 -16.79
CA LEU A 317 18.45 14.04 -17.58
C LEU A 317 18.18 14.12 -19.09
N SER A 318 16.93 14.24 -19.51
CA SER A 318 16.57 14.42 -20.93
C SER A 318 16.89 15.81 -21.48
N TYR A 319 17.11 16.80 -20.61
CA TYR A 319 17.43 18.16 -21.02
C TYR A 319 18.96 18.36 -20.99
N PRO A 320 19.64 18.44 -22.14
CA PRO A 320 21.09 18.58 -22.17
C PRO A 320 21.49 19.87 -21.45
N GLN A 321 22.32 19.74 -20.41
CA GLN A 321 22.98 20.87 -19.76
C GLN A 321 23.85 21.58 -20.80
N SER A 322 23.60 22.86 -21.06
CA SER A 322 24.58 23.68 -21.79
C SER A 322 25.91 23.65 -21.02
N PRO A 323 27.07 23.37 -21.65
CA PRO A 323 28.34 23.14 -20.93
C PRO A 323 28.93 24.34 -20.17
N ASN A 324 28.20 25.43 -19.98
CA ASN A 324 28.71 26.63 -19.33
C ASN A 324 27.59 27.30 -18.53
N ARG A 325 27.59 27.10 -17.22
CA ARG A 325 27.19 28.06 -16.18
C ARG A 325 27.87 27.71 -14.87
#